data_AF-A0A9X5IW68-F1
#
_entry.id   AF-A0A9X5IW68-F1
#
_cell.length_a   1.000
_cell.length_b   1.000
_cell.length_c   1.000
_cell.angle_alpha   90.00
_cell.angle_beta   90.00
_cell.angle_gamma   90.00
#
_symmetry.space_group_name_H-M   'P 1'
#
loop_
_entity.id
_entity.type
_entity.pdbx_description
1 polymer ?
#
loop_
_entity_poly.entity_id
_entity_poly.type
_entity_poly.pdbx_seq_one_letter_code
_entity_poly.pdbx_strand_id
1 'polypeptide(L)'
;MANSMTLSQDLKELLASVEYKMQIKKGSFIFQEGMEATELYIIHSGKVQISKLSADGQELTLRICSAYDIIGELTLFTDNAKYLLNSKCLEDVEVGVIKREALEKELLQKPALVFEFMKWISEHLRRMQTKFRDLVLHGKKGALYSTLIRMTNSYGVLKENGILIDLPLTNQELANFCATSRESVNRMLNELKKQGTISIHKGKITIHDLQFLKCEIACEDCSASVCSID
;
A
#
# COMPACT_ATOMS: atom_id res chain seq x y z
N MET A 1 -15.62 -5.23 -5.08
CA MET A 1 -14.94 -4.28 -5.98
C MET A 1 -14.51 -3.11 -5.12
N ALA A 2 -13.32 -3.16 -4.51
CA ALA A 2 -12.81 -1.98 -3.84
C ALA A 2 -12.46 -0.96 -4.91
N ASN A 3 -13.14 0.19 -4.87
CA ASN A 3 -12.71 1.37 -5.60
C ASN A 3 -11.27 1.68 -5.15
N SER A 4 -10.31 1.42 -6.04
CA SER A 4 -9.06 2.17 -6.04
C SER A 4 -9.42 3.63 -5.89
N MET A 5 -8.88 4.27 -4.86
CA MET A 5 -9.17 5.63 -4.44
C MET A 5 -9.14 6.52 -5.67
N THR A 6 -10.31 6.84 -6.23
CA THR A 6 -10.39 7.85 -7.27
C THR A 6 -9.99 9.13 -6.56
N LEU A 7 -8.88 9.77 -6.95
CA LEU A 7 -8.52 11.09 -6.46
C LEU A 7 -9.81 11.91 -6.38
N SER A 8 -10.03 12.61 -5.25
CA SER A 8 -11.16 13.53 -5.18
C SER A 8 -11.10 14.47 -6.38
N GLN A 9 -12.26 14.92 -6.86
CA GLN A 9 -12.36 15.78 -8.03
C GLN A 9 -11.34 16.94 -7.94
N ASP A 10 -11.15 17.45 -6.72
CA ASP A 10 -10.26 18.55 -6.40
C ASP A 10 -8.79 18.12 -6.35
N LEU A 11 -8.45 16.94 -5.83
CA LEU A 11 -7.07 16.44 -5.83
C LEU A 11 -6.59 16.11 -7.25
N LYS A 12 -7.51 15.80 -8.19
CA LYS A 12 -7.18 15.68 -9.63
C LYS A 12 -6.70 16.99 -10.21
N GLU A 13 -6.93 18.15 -9.59
CA GLU A 13 -6.33 19.41 -10.03
C GLU A 13 -4.79 19.36 -9.96
N LEU A 14 -4.20 18.51 -9.12
CA LEU A 14 -2.75 18.27 -9.11
C LEU A 14 -2.25 17.73 -10.45
N LEU A 15 -3.11 17.11 -11.26
CA LEU A 15 -2.75 16.68 -12.61
C LEU A 15 -2.39 17.88 -13.51
N ALA A 16 -2.94 19.07 -13.24
CA ALA A 16 -2.57 20.29 -13.97
C ALA A 16 -1.16 20.79 -13.58
N SER A 17 -0.65 20.38 -12.41
CA SER A 17 0.69 20.69 -11.92
C SER A 17 1.77 19.72 -12.44
N VAL A 18 1.38 18.69 -13.21
CA VAL A 18 2.31 17.73 -13.80
C VAL A 18 3.16 18.45 -14.85
N GLU A 19 4.46 18.55 -14.59
CA GLU A 19 5.39 19.24 -15.47
C GLU A 19 5.85 18.35 -16.63
N TYR A 20 6.06 17.06 -16.35
CA TYR A 20 6.44 16.06 -17.34
C TYR A 20 6.02 14.66 -16.89
N LYS A 21 6.09 13.73 -17.84
CA LYS A 21 5.82 12.31 -17.60
C LYS A 21 7.09 11.49 -17.70
N MET A 22 7.17 10.43 -16.92
CA MET A 22 8.25 9.44 -16.99
C MET A 22 7.66 8.06 -17.27
N GLN A 23 8.30 7.32 -18.18
CA GLN A 23 8.05 5.90 -18.38
C GLN A 23 9.20 5.11 -17.77
N ILE A 24 8.86 4.20 -16.87
CA ILE A 24 9.83 3.48 -16.03
C ILE A 24 9.56 1.99 -16.19
N LYS A 25 10.61 1.22 -16.48
CA LYS A 25 10.48 -0.21 -16.73
C LYS A 25 10.28 -1.00 -15.45
N LYS A 26 9.61 -2.14 -15.58
CA LYS A 26 9.50 -3.14 -14.52
C LYS A 26 10.86 -3.41 -13.86
N GLY A 27 10.90 -3.40 -12.54
CA GLY A 27 12.07 -3.67 -11.72
C GLY A 27 12.93 -2.44 -11.39
N SER A 28 12.73 -1.32 -12.09
CA SER A 28 13.40 -0.05 -11.80
C SER A 28 12.75 0.69 -10.64
N PHE A 29 13.47 1.67 -10.09
CA PHE A 29 12.98 2.54 -9.01
C PHE A 29 12.62 3.92 -9.54
N ILE A 30 11.55 4.51 -9.03
CA ILE A 30 11.18 5.91 -9.30
C ILE A 30 12.07 6.81 -8.42
N PHE A 31 12.16 6.47 -7.14
CA PHE A 31 13.10 7.03 -6.17
C PHE A 31 13.54 5.95 -5.18
N GLN A 32 14.65 6.21 -4.51
CA GLN A 32 15.22 5.33 -3.49
C GLN A 32 15.43 6.09 -2.19
N GLU A 33 15.44 5.33 -1.09
CA GLU A 33 15.71 5.86 0.23
C GLU A 33 17.03 6.64 0.25
N GLY A 34 16.99 7.83 0.85
CA GLY A 34 18.16 8.70 1.02
C GLY A 34 18.47 9.63 -0.16
N MET A 35 17.84 9.45 -1.32
CA MET A 35 17.87 10.44 -2.40
C MET A 35 17.15 11.73 -1.97
N GLU A 36 17.58 12.88 -2.49
CA GLU A 36 16.90 14.15 -2.25
C GLU A 36 15.45 14.10 -2.76
N ALA A 37 14.52 14.55 -1.93
CA ALA A 37 13.09 14.55 -2.24
C ALA A 37 12.66 15.94 -2.71
N THR A 38 12.69 16.13 -4.03
CA THR A 38 12.31 17.38 -4.72
C THR A 38 11.01 17.23 -5.52
N GLU A 39 10.48 16.01 -5.62
CA GLU A 39 9.41 15.65 -6.56
C GLU A 39 8.33 14.80 -5.89
N LEU A 40 7.09 15.02 -6.33
CA LEU A 40 5.93 14.20 -6.05
C LEU A 40 5.51 13.50 -7.36
N TYR A 41 5.00 12.27 -7.25
CA TYR A 41 4.62 11.50 -8.43
C TYR A 41 3.16 11.06 -8.32
N ILE A 42 2.45 11.16 -9.44
CA ILE A 42 1.12 10.58 -9.62
C ILE A 42 1.24 9.43 -10.59
N ILE A 43 0.82 8.23 -10.19
CA ILE A 43 0.84 7.07 -11.08
C ILE A 43 -0.28 7.21 -12.12
N HIS A 44 0.05 7.16 -13.41
CA HIS A 44 -0.95 7.12 -14.48
C HIS A 44 -1.34 5.68 -14.83
N SER A 45 -0.36 4.79 -14.88
CA SER A 45 -0.57 3.37 -15.15
C SER A 45 0.56 2.56 -14.55
N GLY A 46 0.28 1.29 -14.27
CA GLY A 46 1.24 0.36 -13.68
C GLY A 46 1.03 0.17 -12.18
N LYS A 47 1.95 -0.57 -11.56
CA LYS A 47 2.00 -0.81 -10.11
C LYS A 47 3.38 -0.52 -9.55
N VAL A 48 3.40 0.19 -8.42
CA VAL A 48 4.62 0.58 -7.72
C VAL A 48 4.55 0.05 -6.29
N GLN A 49 5.57 -0.67 -5.87
CA GLN A 49 5.74 -1.12 -4.50
C GLN A 49 6.46 -0.03 -3.70
N ILE A 50 5.87 0.38 -2.58
CA ILE A 50 6.53 1.24 -1.60
C ILE A 50 7.08 0.37 -0.48
N SER A 51 8.40 0.35 -0.31
CA SER A 51 9.07 -0.53 0.64
C SER A 51 10.21 0.15 1.40
N LYS A 52 10.62 -0.49 2.49
CA LYS A 52 11.82 -0.14 3.26
C LYS A 52 12.73 -1.36 3.35
N LEU A 53 14.03 -1.14 3.21
CA LEU A 53 15.03 -2.19 3.42
C LEU A 53 15.64 -2.00 4.80
N SER A 54 15.76 -3.08 5.56
CA SER A 54 16.54 -3.10 6.79
C SER A 54 18.02 -3.29 6.48
N ALA A 55 18.88 -3.01 7.47
CA ALA A 55 20.33 -3.15 7.33
C ALA A 55 20.79 -4.60 7.03
N ASP A 56 20.01 -5.59 7.47
CA ASP A 56 20.20 -7.02 7.18
C ASP A 56 19.56 -7.47 5.85
N GLY A 57 19.03 -6.54 5.05
CA GLY A 57 18.49 -6.81 3.72
C GLY A 57 17.07 -7.35 3.70
N GLN A 58 16.37 -7.36 4.84
CA GLN A 58 14.95 -7.70 4.89
C GLN A 58 14.12 -6.55 4.32
N GLU A 59 13.21 -6.88 3.41
CA GLU A 59 12.33 -5.90 2.79
C GLU A 59 10.98 -5.87 3.51
N LEU A 60 10.57 -4.67 3.94
CA LEU A 60 9.25 -4.39 4.47
C LEU A 60 8.43 -3.66 3.41
N THR A 61 7.32 -4.26 2.96
CA THR A 61 6.40 -3.62 2.02
C THR A 61 5.29 -2.89 2.77
N LEU A 62 5.17 -1.59 2.53
CA LEU A 62 4.22 -0.70 3.21
C LEU A 62 2.87 -0.68 2.50
N ARG A 63 2.92 -0.60 1.16
CA ARG A 63 1.76 -0.58 0.26
C ARG A 63 2.15 -0.87 -1.19
N ILE A 64 1.16 -1.18 -2.02
CA ILE A 64 1.27 -1.21 -3.49
C ILE A 64 0.41 -0.06 -4.03
N CYS A 65 1.04 0.86 -4.75
CA CYS A 65 0.36 1.97 -5.40
C CYS A 65 0.03 1.61 -6.84
N SER A 66 -1.11 2.09 -7.32
CA SER A 66 -1.68 1.85 -8.63
C SER A 66 -2.11 3.17 -9.27
N ALA A 67 -2.82 3.12 -10.41
CA ALA A 67 -3.27 4.31 -11.11
C ALA A 67 -3.98 5.30 -10.16
N TYR A 68 -3.58 6.56 -10.29
CA TYR A 68 -3.96 7.73 -9.51
C TYR A 68 -3.34 7.82 -8.10
N ASP A 69 -2.68 6.79 -7.58
CA ASP A 69 -2.00 6.93 -6.29
C ASP A 69 -0.83 7.93 -6.36
N ILE A 70 -0.69 8.70 -5.28
CA ILE A 70 0.41 9.65 -5.07
C ILE A 70 1.50 8.99 -4.23
N ILE A 71 2.75 9.21 -4.64
CA ILE A 71 3.95 8.74 -3.94
C ILE A 71 5.00 9.86 -3.87
N GLY A 72 5.91 9.76 -2.89
CA GLY A 72 6.99 10.74 -2.68
C GLY A 72 6.60 11.89 -1.74
N GLU A 73 5.44 11.80 -1.10
CA GLU A 73 4.83 12.86 -0.30
C GLU A 73 5.43 13.05 1.09
N LEU A 74 5.97 11.98 1.69
CA LEU A 74 6.13 11.89 3.16
C LEU A 74 7.07 12.94 3.76
N THR A 75 8.13 13.28 3.03
CA THR A 75 9.20 14.17 3.50
C THR A 75 9.32 15.42 2.64
N LEU A 76 8.47 15.56 1.62
CA LEU A 76 8.61 16.58 0.57
C LEU A 76 8.66 18.01 1.15
N PHE A 77 7.90 18.27 2.21
CA PHE A 77 7.80 19.60 2.85
C PHE A 77 8.67 19.76 4.11
N THR A 78 9.53 18.80 4.44
CA THR A 78 10.43 18.90 5.60
C THR A 78 11.74 19.59 5.23
N ASP A 79 12.47 20.07 6.24
CA ASP A 79 13.87 20.49 6.06
C ASP A 79 14.73 19.28 5.65
N ASN A 80 15.72 19.50 4.78
CA ASN A 80 16.60 18.45 4.25
C ASN A 80 15.84 17.22 3.71
N ALA A 81 14.78 17.48 2.94
CA ALA A 81 13.88 16.46 2.41
C ALA A 81 14.66 15.36 1.66
N LYS A 82 14.54 14.13 2.16
CA LYS A 82 15.04 12.90 1.53
C LYS A 82 13.96 11.86 1.49
N TYR A 83 13.89 11.06 0.44
CA TYR A 83 12.91 9.97 0.40
C TYR A 83 13.19 8.98 1.54
N LEU A 84 12.16 8.70 2.32
CA LEU A 84 12.23 7.80 3.47
C LEU A 84 12.16 6.31 3.08
N LEU A 85 11.61 6.05 1.90
CA LEU A 85 11.21 4.74 1.39
C LEU A 85 11.69 4.57 -0.05
N ASN A 86 11.66 3.34 -0.54
CA ASN A 86 11.93 2.99 -1.93
C ASN A 86 10.62 2.86 -2.71
N SER A 87 10.65 3.20 -4.00
CA SER A 87 9.51 3.02 -4.92
C SER A 87 9.90 2.16 -6.13
N LYS A 88 9.62 0.86 -6.05
CA LYS A 88 9.99 -0.13 -7.08
C LYS A 88 8.83 -0.41 -8.02
N CYS A 89 9.07 -0.36 -9.32
CA CYS A 89 8.07 -0.68 -10.34
C CYS A 89 7.86 -2.21 -10.43
N LEU A 90 6.65 -2.69 -10.19
CA LEU A 90 6.29 -4.12 -10.28
C LEU A 90 5.93 -4.55 -11.72
N GLU A 91 5.58 -3.57 -12.55
CA GLU A 91 5.33 -3.68 -13.98
C GLU A 91 5.86 -2.40 -14.67
N ASP A 92 5.64 -2.24 -15.98
CA ASP A 92 5.96 -0.98 -16.65
C ASP A 92 5.02 0.10 -16.14
N VAL A 93 5.59 1.24 -15.70
CA VAL A 93 4.87 2.33 -15.04
C VAL A 93 4.99 3.61 -15.85
N GLU A 94 3.88 4.35 -15.96
CA GLU A 94 3.88 5.76 -16.35
C GLU A 94 3.53 6.60 -15.12
N VAL A 95 4.33 7.62 -14.82
CA VAL A 95 4.05 8.59 -13.76
C VAL A 95 4.07 10.02 -14.30
N GLY A 96 3.22 10.88 -13.75
CA GLY A 96 3.33 12.33 -13.85
C GLY A 96 4.17 12.86 -12.70
N VAL A 97 5.08 13.77 -12.99
CA VAL A 97 6.00 14.36 -12.01
C VAL A 97 5.59 15.80 -11.69
N ILE A 98 5.52 16.12 -10.40
CA ILE A 98 5.22 17.45 -9.89
C ILE A 98 6.39 17.86 -8.99
N LYS A 99 7.09 18.94 -9.36
CA LYS A 99 8.14 19.49 -8.49
C LYS A 99 7.54 20.11 -7.23
N ARG A 100 8.30 20.07 -6.15
CA ARG A 100 7.94 20.67 -4.87
C ARG A 100 7.49 22.12 -5.02
N GLU A 101 8.24 22.94 -5.75
CA GLU A 101 7.95 24.37 -5.90
C GLU A 101 6.64 24.62 -6.66
N ALA A 102 6.35 23.79 -7.67
CA ALA A 102 5.10 23.85 -8.42
C ALA A 102 3.91 23.46 -7.53
N LEU A 103 4.07 22.41 -6.73
CA LEU A 103 3.06 21.98 -5.76
C LEU A 103 2.79 23.04 -4.69
N GLU A 104 3.85 23.59 -4.07
CA GLU A 104 3.74 24.65 -3.05
C GLU A 104 3.00 25.86 -3.61
N LYS A 105 3.32 26.28 -4.84
CA LYS A 105 2.65 27.39 -5.50
C LYS A 105 1.15 27.14 -5.70
N GLU A 106 0.76 25.96 -6.16
CA GLU A 106 -0.65 25.60 -6.37
C GLU A 106 -1.42 25.55 -5.05
N LEU A 107 -0.82 24.95 -4.01
CA LEU A 107 -1.40 24.90 -2.67
C LEU A 107 -1.61 26.31 -2.09
N LEU A 108 -0.66 27.23 -2.28
CA LEU A 108 -0.80 28.62 -1.83
C LEU A 108 -1.89 29.40 -2.57
N GLN A 109 -2.15 29.07 -3.84
CA GLN A 109 -3.15 29.75 -4.66
C GLN A 109 -4.56 29.22 -4.44
N LYS A 110 -4.70 27.98 -3.97
CA LYS A 110 -5.98 27.27 -3.87
C LYS A 110 -6.19 26.68 -2.48
N PRO A 111 -6.77 27.44 -1.53
CA PRO A 111 -7.02 26.95 -0.17
C PRO A 111 -7.85 25.66 -0.11
N ALA A 112 -8.81 25.48 -1.03
CA ALA A 112 -9.60 24.25 -1.11
C ALA A 112 -8.73 23.01 -1.38
N LEU A 113 -7.73 23.13 -2.25
CA LEU A 113 -6.79 22.06 -2.58
C LEU A 113 -5.92 21.68 -1.35
N VAL A 114 -5.56 22.66 -0.51
CA VAL A 114 -4.85 22.42 0.75
C VAL A 114 -5.64 21.50 1.68
N PHE A 115 -6.93 21.79 1.88
CA PHE A 115 -7.78 20.95 2.73
C PHE A 115 -7.91 19.52 2.20
N GLU A 116 -8.05 19.37 0.89
CA GLU A 116 -8.13 18.05 0.25
C GLU A 116 -6.80 17.30 0.35
N PHE A 117 -5.66 17.97 0.17
CA PHE A 117 -4.33 17.39 0.38
C PHE A 117 -4.11 16.96 1.84
N MET A 118 -4.50 17.79 2.81
CA MET A 118 -4.45 17.47 4.24
C MET A 118 -5.33 16.27 4.60
N LYS A 119 -6.54 16.21 4.04
CA LYS A 119 -7.45 15.09 4.22
C LYS A 119 -6.85 13.80 3.67
N TRP A 120 -6.29 13.85 2.47
CA TRP A 120 -5.60 12.71 1.85
C TRP A 120 -4.42 12.20 2.71
N ILE A 121 -3.56 13.09 3.19
CA ILE A 121 -2.47 12.74 4.13
C ILE A 121 -3.03 12.13 5.42
N SER A 122 -4.10 12.70 5.98
CA SER A 122 -4.72 12.21 7.21
C SER A 122 -5.30 10.80 7.06
N GLU A 123 -5.95 10.53 5.92
CA GLU A 123 -6.45 9.20 5.58
C GLU A 123 -5.30 8.20 5.37
N HIS A 124 -4.22 8.62 4.73
CA HIS A 124 -3.00 7.81 4.59
C HIS A 124 -2.39 7.47 5.96
N LEU A 125 -2.25 8.45 6.85
CA LEU A 125 -1.75 8.25 8.22
C LEU A 125 -2.65 7.29 9.00
N ARG A 126 -3.97 7.44 8.90
CA ARG A 126 -4.95 6.53 9.53
C ARG A 126 -4.77 5.09 9.05
N ARG A 127 -4.56 4.86 7.75
CA ARG A 127 -4.25 3.52 7.20
C ARG A 127 -3.00 2.93 7.85
N MET A 128 -1.91 3.72 7.95
CA MET A 128 -0.67 3.27 8.59
C MET A 128 -0.85 2.96 10.08
N GLN A 129 -1.57 3.80 10.81
CA GLN A 129 -1.85 3.57 12.23
C GLN A 129 -2.64 2.28 12.47
N THR A 130 -3.64 1.97 11.63
CA THR A 130 -4.39 0.71 11.79
C THR A 130 -3.51 -0.52 11.53
N LYS A 131 -2.65 -0.50 10.50
CA LYS A 131 -1.68 -1.60 10.26
C LYS A 131 -0.71 -1.75 11.44
N PHE A 132 -0.21 -0.62 11.94
CA PHE A 132 0.70 -0.60 13.08
C PHE A 132 0.06 -1.16 14.36
N ARG A 133 -1.18 -0.75 14.67
CA ARG A 133 -1.96 -1.27 15.79
C ARG A 133 -2.08 -2.79 15.70
N ASP A 134 -2.51 -3.32 14.54
CA ASP A 134 -2.75 -4.75 14.37
C ASP A 134 -1.45 -5.56 14.60
N LEU A 135 -0.31 -5.05 14.12
CA LEU A 135 1.01 -5.63 14.36
C LEU A 135 1.42 -5.56 15.85
N VAL A 136 1.27 -4.41 16.51
CA VAL A 136 1.75 -4.22 17.90
C VAL A 136 0.89 -4.98 18.91
N LEU A 137 -0.43 -4.97 18.74
CA LEU A 137 -1.35 -5.61 19.69
C LEU A 137 -1.44 -7.13 19.52
N HIS A 138 -1.29 -7.64 18.30
CA HIS A 138 -1.49 -9.07 18.00
C HIS A 138 -0.24 -9.75 17.42
N GLY A 139 0.90 -9.06 17.40
CA GLY A 139 2.19 -9.59 16.95
C GLY A 139 2.19 -10.06 15.49
N LYS A 140 2.99 -11.09 15.20
CA LYS A 140 3.13 -11.69 13.86
C LYS A 140 1.79 -12.21 13.30
N LYS A 141 0.91 -12.72 14.18
CA LYS A 141 -0.43 -13.18 13.83
C LYS A 141 -1.29 -12.00 13.38
N GLY A 142 -1.27 -10.91 14.13
CA GLY A 142 -1.86 -9.63 13.77
C GLY A 142 -1.47 -9.14 12.39
N ALA A 143 -0.16 -9.12 12.14
CA ALA A 143 0.41 -8.72 10.86
C ALA A 143 -0.13 -9.56 9.70
N LEU A 144 -0.11 -10.90 9.83
CA LEU A 144 -0.59 -11.79 8.77
C LEU A 144 -2.10 -11.66 8.56
N TYR A 145 -2.90 -11.70 9.62
CA TYR A 145 -4.35 -11.73 9.50
C TYR A 145 -4.86 -10.39 9.00
N SER A 146 -4.33 -9.28 9.50
CA SER A 146 -4.63 -7.94 8.99
C SER A 146 -4.25 -7.80 7.51
N THR A 147 -3.09 -8.33 7.11
CA THR A 147 -2.67 -8.35 5.69
C THR A 147 -3.65 -9.13 4.82
N LEU A 148 -4.06 -10.34 5.23
CA LEU A 148 -5.03 -11.14 4.49
C LEU A 148 -6.40 -10.44 4.38
N ILE A 149 -6.89 -9.85 5.47
CA ILE A 149 -8.16 -9.09 5.48
C ILE A 149 -8.07 -7.88 4.53
N ARG A 150 -6.95 -7.16 4.51
CA ARG A 150 -6.75 -6.03 3.60
C ARG A 150 -6.67 -6.46 2.13
N MET A 151 -6.04 -7.60 1.88
CA MET A 151 -5.97 -8.20 0.55
C MET A 151 -7.33 -8.69 0.05
N THR A 152 -8.23 -9.17 0.91
CA THR A 152 -9.60 -9.50 0.49
C THR A 152 -10.39 -8.25 0.10
N ASN A 153 -10.12 -7.09 0.72
CA ASN A 153 -10.74 -5.84 0.30
C ASN A 153 -10.20 -5.39 -1.07
N SER A 154 -8.88 -5.34 -1.25
CA SER A 154 -8.25 -4.86 -2.49
C SER A 154 -8.41 -5.81 -3.68
N TYR A 155 -8.20 -7.11 -3.48
CA TYR A 155 -8.09 -8.12 -4.54
C TYR A 155 -9.09 -9.27 -4.40
N GLY A 156 -10.06 -9.16 -3.48
CA GLY A 156 -11.03 -10.22 -3.23
C GLY A 156 -12.09 -10.34 -4.32
N VAL A 157 -12.27 -11.57 -4.78
CA VAL A 157 -13.37 -12.00 -5.64
C VAL A 157 -14.22 -13.00 -4.86
N LEU A 158 -15.51 -12.68 -4.67
CA LEU A 158 -16.44 -13.59 -4.01
C LEU A 158 -16.63 -14.86 -4.86
N LYS A 159 -16.51 -16.03 -4.22
CA LYS A 159 -16.73 -17.36 -4.77
C LYS A 159 -17.65 -18.13 -3.84
N GLU A 160 -18.17 -19.27 -4.32
CA GLU A 160 -19.06 -20.14 -3.53
C GLU A 160 -18.44 -20.55 -2.18
N ASN A 161 -17.13 -20.83 -2.19
CA ASN A 161 -16.41 -21.30 -1.02
C ASN A 161 -15.65 -20.17 -0.29
N GLY A 162 -16.05 -18.90 -0.40
CA GLY A 162 -15.42 -17.78 0.31
C GLY A 162 -14.82 -16.72 -0.61
N ILE A 163 -13.78 -16.01 -0.14
CA ILE A 163 -13.21 -14.87 -0.87
C ILE A 163 -11.84 -15.25 -1.44
N LEU A 164 -11.73 -15.31 -2.76
CA LEU A 164 -10.47 -15.54 -3.46
C LEU A 164 -9.68 -14.22 -3.54
N ILE A 165 -8.49 -14.18 -2.95
CA ILE A 165 -7.53 -13.10 -3.20
C ILE A 165 -6.92 -13.37 -4.58
N ASP A 166 -7.34 -12.61 -5.59
CA ASP A 166 -6.95 -12.80 -7.00
C ASP A 166 -5.56 -12.22 -7.33
N LEU A 167 -4.61 -12.45 -6.43
CA LEU A 167 -3.23 -12.02 -6.54
C LEU A 167 -2.33 -13.21 -6.16
N PRO A 168 -1.55 -13.77 -7.11
CA PRO A 168 -0.59 -14.81 -6.76
C PRO A 168 0.52 -14.21 -5.91
N LEU A 169 0.73 -14.75 -4.71
CA LEU A 169 1.76 -14.30 -3.77
C LEU A 169 2.61 -15.47 -3.32
N THR A 170 3.91 -15.25 -3.31
CA THR A 170 4.87 -16.11 -2.64
C THR A 170 4.84 -15.86 -1.14
N ASN A 171 5.28 -16.86 -0.36
CA ASN A 171 5.43 -16.69 1.08
C ASN A 171 6.44 -15.58 1.45
N GLN A 172 7.40 -15.28 0.56
CA GLN A 172 8.35 -14.20 0.79
C GLN A 172 7.67 -12.83 0.62
N GLU A 173 6.85 -12.65 -0.41
CA GLU A 173 6.11 -11.40 -0.61
C GLU A 173 5.13 -11.15 0.55
N LEU A 174 4.41 -12.19 1.00
CA LEU A 174 3.58 -12.10 2.20
C LEU A 174 4.38 -11.75 3.45
N ALA A 175 5.57 -12.34 3.61
CA ALA A 175 6.48 -12.03 4.72
C ALA A 175 6.92 -10.56 4.69
N ASN A 176 7.21 -10.03 3.51
CA ASN A 176 7.55 -8.61 3.32
C ASN A 176 6.39 -7.69 3.73
N PHE A 177 5.13 -8.04 3.47
CA PHE A 177 3.96 -7.28 3.96
C PHE A 177 3.76 -7.39 5.48
N CYS A 178 4.10 -8.53 6.05
CA CYS A 178 3.83 -8.83 7.46
C CYS A 178 4.97 -8.43 8.41
N ALA A 179 6.02 -7.77 7.90
CA ALA A 179 7.23 -7.46 8.68
C ALA A 179 7.79 -8.69 9.43
N THR A 180 7.81 -9.85 8.77
CA THR A 180 8.18 -11.11 9.43
C THR A 180 8.97 -12.02 8.51
N SER A 181 9.40 -13.18 9.01
CA SER A 181 10.18 -14.14 8.22
C SER A 181 9.26 -15.02 7.35
N ARG A 182 9.79 -15.47 6.21
CA ARG A 182 9.11 -16.41 5.30
C ARG A 182 8.69 -17.70 6.01
N GLU A 183 9.52 -18.20 6.92
CA GLU A 183 9.25 -19.39 7.72
C GLU A 183 8.08 -19.17 8.68
N SER A 184 8.03 -17.98 9.30
CA SER A 184 6.94 -17.59 10.20
C SER A 184 5.61 -17.54 9.45
N VAL A 185 5.58 -16.90 8.27
CA VAL A 185 4.40 -16.87 7.39
C VAL A 185 4.00 -18.29 6.97
N ASN A 186 4.95 -19.10 6.49
CA ASN A 186 4.66 -20.46 6.04
C ASN A 186 4.02 -21.31 7.15
N ARG A 187 4.54 -21.21 8.38
CA ARG A 187 3.99 -21.91 9.54
C ARG A 187 2.54 -21.49 9.82
N MET A 188 2.29 -20.18 9.92
CA MET A 188 0.94 -19.65 10.19
C MET A 188 -0.05 -19.97 9.07
N LEU A 189 0.35 -19.91 7.80
CA LEU A 189 -0.50 -20.31 6.67
C LEU A 189 -0.85 -21.80 6.72
N ASN A 190 0.08 -22.66 7.12
CA ASN A 190 -0.18 -24.09 7.26
C ASN A 190 -1.10 -24.40 8.44
N GLU A 191 -1.02 -23.64 9.54
CA GLU A 191 -1.97 -23.73 10.65
C GLU A 191 -3.39 -23.36 10.19
N LEU A 192 -3.55 -22.23 9.48
CA LEU A 192 -4.85 -21.81 8.92
C LEU A 192 -5.42 -22.82 7.91
N LYS A 193 -4.57 -23.44 7.09
CA LYS A 193 -5.00 -24.51 6.16
C LYS A 193 -5.51 -25.74 6.90
N LYS A 194 -4.79 -26.19 7.94
CA LYS A 194 -5.21 -27.35 8.75
C LYS A 194 -6.54 -27.12 9.44
N GLN A 195 -6.84 -25.87 9.81
CA GLN A 195 -8.11 -25.47 10.41
C GLN A 195 -9.24 -25.29 9.37
N GLY A 196 -8.94 -25.34 8.07
CA GLY A 196 -9.91 -25.08 7.01
C GLY A 196 -10.28 -23.61 6.83
N THR A 197 -9.63 -22.68 7.54
CA THR A 197 -9.89 -21.23 7.41
C THR A 197 -9.48 -20.70 6.05
N ILE A 198 -8.43 -21.26 5.45
CA ILE A 198 -7.95 -20.88 4.12
C ILE A 198 -7.60 -22.10 3.26
N SER A 199 -7.61 -21.92 1.95
CA SER A 199 -6.95 -22.81 0.98
C SER A 199 -6.00 -22.02 0.11
N ILE A 200 -4.99 -22.68 -0.46
CA ILE A 200 -4.01 -22.05 -1.34
C ILE A 200 -3.86 -22.89 -2.61
N HIS A 201 -4.08 -22.27 -3.76
CA HIS A 201 -3.94 -22.90 -5.08
C HIS A 201 -3.18 -21.99 -6.02
N LYS A 202 -2.08 -22.48 -6.61
CA LYS A 202 -1.21 -21.73 -7.54
C LYS A 202 -0.80 -20.34 -7.00
N GLY A 203 -0.47 -20.26 -5.72
CA GLY A 203 -0.05 -19.01 -5.06
C GLY A 203 -1.20 -18.05 -4.71
N LYS A 204 -2.45 -18.35 -5.09
CA LYS A 204 -3.63 -17.58 -4.68
C LYS A 204 -4.25 -18.17 -3.43
N ILE A 205 -4.72 -17.31 -2.53
CA ILE A 205 -5.30 -17.69 -1.24
C ILE A 205 -6.82 -17.48 -1.29
N THR A 206 -7.59 -18.49 -0.92
CA THR A 206 -9.03 -18.35 -0.68
C THR A 206 -9.27 -18.32 0.82
N ILE A 207 -9.94 -17.29 1.31
CA ILE A 207 -10.37 -17.16 2.70
C ILE A 207 -11.78 -17.75 2.82
N HIS A 208 -11.89 -18.89 3.51
CA HIS A 208 -13.17 -19.59 3.74
C HIS A 208 -13.93 -18.99 4.92
N ASP A 209 -13.20 -18.54 5.95
CA ASP A 209 -13.77 -17.91 7.14
C ASP A 209 -13.04 -16.58 7.43
N LEU A 210 -13.56 -15.51 6.84
CA LEU A 210 -13.04 -14.15 7.10
C LEU A 210 -13.35 -13.70 8.53
N GLN A 211 -14.46 -14.17 9.11
CA GLN A 211 -14.89 -13.75 10.45
C GLN A 211 -13.95 -14.28 11.52
N PHE A 212 -13.47 -15.51 11.38
CA PHE A 212 -12.42 -16.07 12.22
C PHE A 212 -11.19 -15.16 12.25
N LEU A 213 -10.67 -14.76 11.08
CA LEU A 213 -9.49 -13.88 11.02
C LEU A 213 -9.74 -12.55 11.73
N LYS A 214 -10.93 -11.95 11.54
CA LYS A 214 -11.32 -10.68 12.17
C LYS A 214 -11.40 -10.80 13.69
N CYS A 215 -12.06 -11.84 14.21
CA CYS A 215 -12.20 -12.07 15.65
C CYS A 215 -10.84 -12.29 16.32
N GLU A 216 -9.95 -13.04 15.69
CA GLU A 216 -8.63 -13.39 16.22
C GLU A 216 -7.68 -12.19 16.39
N ILE A 217 -7.99 -11.05 15.76
CA ILE A 217 -7.24 -9.79 15.88
C ILE A 217 -8.13 -8.63 16.39
N ALA A 218 -9.29 -8.93 16.98
CA ALA A 218 -10.24 -7.92 17.45
C ALA A 218 -10.50 -6.80 16.43
N CYS A 219 -10.76 -7.17 15.17
CA CYS A 219 -10.93 -6.23 14.07
C CYS A 219 -12.07 -5.23 14.35
N GLU A 220 -11.79 -3.94 14.15
CA GLU A 220 -12.74 -2.85 14.37
C GLU A 220 -13.65 -2.55 13.16
N ASP A 221 -13.67 -3.42 12.13
CA ASP A 221 -14.51 -3.27 10.94
C ASP A 221 -14.42 -1.89 10.25
N CYS A 222 -13.21 -1.34 10.18
CA CYS A 222 -12.97 -0.09 9.45
C CYS A 222 -13.35 -0.21 7.96
N SER A 223 -13.75 0.91 7.35
CA SER A 223 -14.18 0.97 5.95
C SER A 223 -13.10 0.47 5.00
N ALA A 224 -13.50 -0.03 3.83
CA ALA A 224 -12.56 -0.50 2.80
C ALA A 224 -11.57 0.58 2.34
N SER A 225 -11.92 1.87 2.46
CA SER A 225 -10.99 2.99 2.20
C SER A 225 -9.83 3.10 3.19
N VAL A 226 -9.96 2.47 4.37
CA VAL A 226 -8.92 2.38 5.42
C VAL A 226 -8.30 0.99 5.46
N CYS A 227 -9.08 -0.05 5.12
CA CYS A 227 -8.69 -1.45 5.17
C CYS A 227 -8.27 -2.00 3.80
N SER A 228 -7.37 -1.30 3.08
CA SER A 228 -6.78 -1.76 1.82
C SER A 228 -5.32 -2.16 1.99
N ILE A 229 -4.81 -2.98 1.07
CA ILE A 229 -3.36 -3.23 0.95
C ILE A 229 -2.66 -2.15 0.12
N ASP A 230 -3.44 -1.50 -0.76
CA ASP A 230 -3.04 -0.35 -1.59
C ASP A 230 -3.00 0.96 -0.77
#